data_AF-A0A6N7WTY2-F1
#
_entry.id   AF-A0A6N7WTY2-F1
#
_cell.length_a   1.000
_cell.length_b   1.000
_cell.length_c   1.000
_cell.angle_alpha   90.00
_cell.angle_beta   90.00
_cell.angle_gamma   90.00
#
_symmetry.space_group_name_H-M   'P 1'
#
loop_
_entity.id
_entity.type
_entity.pdbx_description
1 polymer ?
#
loop_
_entity_poly.entity_id
_entity_poly.type
_entity_poly.pdbx_seq_one_letter_code
_entity_poly.pdbx_strand_id
1 'polypeptide(L)'
;MKKKRAGLVLTSLLVVAVIAVGLTLALLSTSTGTKTNAFSSNKNIDIQLREDQWDGYTFNDGEGDSTTGQTVNPAYEGNKEDLGLVQAQSYLPGQVIPKNPTVKNNNNDGKGVETNVALKVTYYLENEDGTEKQVSYGTFKETLLAENGIEFDESWKNITEESLPTQIFLYNKTLDLNEETTALFSSVPLSKNIEANENGELPKFNIKVQAYAIQAGVEGMNIETEMVKFINAN
;
A
#
# COMPACT_ATOMS: atom_id res chain seq x y z
N MET A 1 32.33 56.50 82.23
CA MET A 1 33.60 57.07 81.71
C MET A 1 34.67 55.98 81.63
N LYS A 2 35.24 55.77 80.43
CA LYS A 2 36.65 55.43 80.14
C LYS A 2 37.39 54.41 81.03
N LYS A 3 37.66 53.20 80.51
CA LYS A 3 38.99 52.76 79.97
C LYS A 3 39.07 51.24 79.76
N LYS A 4 39.90 50.89 78.77
CA LYS A 4 40.09 49.60 78.08
C LYS A 4 40.81 48.54 78.93
N ARG A 5 40.59 47.25 78.60
CA ARG A 5 41.58 46.18 78.28
C ARG A 5 40.95 44.80 78.57
N ALA A 6 40.67 44.01 77.55
CA ALA A 6 41.55 42.98 76.95
C ALA A 6 41.20 41.58 77.48
N GLY A 7 40.29 40.91 76.76
CA GLY A 7 40.06 39.47 76.88
C GLY A 7 40.90 38.74 75.83
N LEU A 8 41.97 38.11 76.30
CA LEU A 8 42.60 36.90 75.72
C LEU A 8 41.67 35.75 76.18
N VAL A 9 41.25 34.71 75.47
CA VAL A 9 41.86 33.77 74.50
C VAL A 9 40.69 32.92 73.95
N LEU A 10 40.71 32.49 72.69
CA LEU A 10 40.68 31.07 72.25
C LEU A 10 40.39 30.95 70.74
N THR A 11 41.40 30.40 70.03
CA THR A 11 41.31 29.40 68.93
C THR A 11 40.36 29.72 67.77
N SER A 12 40.79 29.86 66.51
CA SER A 12 41.76 29.05 65.77
C SER A 12 42.14 29.76 64.45
N LEU A 13 43.26 29.31 63.89
CA LEU A 13 43.99 29.83 62.73
C LEU A 13 43.12 30.26 61.54
N LEU A 14 43.27 31.52 61.15
CA LEU A 14 42.90 32.05 59.84
C LEU A 14 44.20 32.58 59.22
N VAL A 15 44.97 31.72 58.54
CA VAL A 15 46.07 32.16 57.68
C VAL A 15 46.06 31.36 56.38
N VAL A 16 45.81 32.13 55.34
CA VAL A 16 45.85 31.84 53.91
C VAL A 16 47.18 31.20 53.51
N ALA A 17 47.10 30.05 52.84
CA ALA A 17 48.12 29.56 51.91
C ALA A 17 47.39 28.96 50.70
N VAL A 18 47.11 29.81 49.69
CA VAL A 18 47.66 29.70 48.33
C VAL A 18 47.26 28.39 47.64
N ILE A 19 46.17 28.40 46.88
CA ILE A 19 46.19 28.52 45.40
C ILE A 19 47.03 27.41 44.77
N ALA A 20 46.41 26.31 44.32
CA ALA A 20 46.95 25.46 43.23
C ALA A 20 46.10 24.22 42.86
N VAL A 21 45.01 23.88 43.56
CA VAL A 21 44.21 22.67 43.19
C VAL A 21 42.78 23.02 42.77
N GLY A 22 42.41 24.30 42.81
CA GLY A 22 41.03 24.74 42.64
C GLY A 22 40.55 24.99 41.20
N LEU A 23 41.37 24.83 40.15
CA LEU A 23 40.99 25.30 38.80
C LEU A 23 41.39 24.40 37.61
N THR A 24 41.83 23.16 37.80
CA THR A 24 42.34 22.36 36.65
C THR A 24 41.32 21.55 35.87
N LEU A 25 40.02 21.54 36.19
CA LEU A 25 39.02 20.94 35.29
C LEU A 25 37.66 21.65 35.41
N ALA A 26 37.62 22.97 35.17
CA ALA A 26 36.44 23.48 34.49
C ALA A 26 36.49 22.85 33.10
N LEU A 27 35.82 21.71 32.98
CA LEU A 27 35.63 20.93 31.77
C LEU A 27 35.32 21.93 30.64
N LEU A 28 36.29 22.18 29.76
CA LEU A 28 36.12 22.96 28.53
C LEU A 28 35.25 22.12 27.57
N SER A 29 34.00 21.89 27.94
CA SER A 29 32.99 21.34 27.07
C SER A 29 32.16 22.49 26.52
N THR A 30 32.38 22.79 25.25
CA THR A 30 31.46 23.60 24.46
C THR A 30 30.63 22.65 23.61
N SER A 31 29.31 22.76 23.71
CA SER A 31 28.40 22.11 22.77
C SER A 31 28.01 23.16 21.74
N THR A 32 28.18 22.84 20.46
CA THR A 32 27.64 23.67 19.40
C THR A 32 26.12 23.49 19.35
N GLY A 33 25.37 24.55 19.06
CA GLY A 33 23.92 24.45 18.90
C GLY A 33 23.54 23.44 17.81
N THR A 34 22.48 22.66 18.05
CA THR A 34 21.92 21.74 17.05
C THR A 34 21.33 22.55 15.90
N LYS A 35 21.86 22.38 14.68
CA LYS A 35 21.18 22.87 13.49
C LYS A 35 20.11 21.84 13.09
N THR A 36 18.85 22.20 13.28
CA THR A 36 17.72 21.44 12.78
C THR A 36 17.54 21.76 11.30
N ASN A 37 17.78 20.79 10.42
CA ASN A 37 17.41 20.90 9.02
C ASN A 37 15.99 20.36 8.86
N ALA A 38 15.07 21.22 8.44
CA ALA A 38 13.73 20.81 8.04
C ALA A 38 13.76 20.47 6.55
N PHE A 39 13.58 19.19 6.23
CA PHE A 39 13.35 18.74 4.86
C PHE A 39 11.84 18.52 4.69
N SER A 40 11.20 19.28 3.81
CA SER A 40 9.77 19.14 3.49
C SER A 40 9.60 18.95 2.00
N SER A 41 8.89 17.90 1.60
CA SER A 41 8.45 17.70 0.21
C SER A 41 7.01 18.20 0.07
N ASN A 42 6.71 18.90 -1.03
CA ASN A 42 5.35 19.30 -1.43
C ASN A 42 4.74 18.36 -2.48
N LYS A 43 5.41 17.24 -2.77
CA LYS A 43 5.02 16.25 -3.77
C LYS A 43 4.04 15.23 -3.18
N ASN A 44 2.97 14.92 -3.92
CA ASN A 44 1.96 13.93 -3.54
C ASN A 44 1.91 12.76 -4.53
N ILE A 45 1.56 11.58 -4.02
CA ILE A 45 1.17 10.41 -4.80
C ILE A 45 -0.32 10.24 -4.58
N ASP A 46 -1.09 10.31 -5.66
CA ASP A 46 -2.53 10.17 -5.65
C ASP A 46 -2.90 9.21 -6.78
N ILE A 47 -3.36 8.02 -6.41
CA ILE A 47 -3.76 6.99 -7.35
C ILE A 47 -5.15 6.48 -7.02
N GLN A 48 -5.89 6.10 -8.06
CA GLN A 48 -7.22 5.53 -7.93
C GLN A 48 -7.29 4.23 -8.73
N LEU A 49 -7.93 3.21 -8.16
CA LEU A 49 -8.22 1.93 -8.80
C LEU A 49 -9.69 1.90 -9.21
N ARG A 50 -9.98 1.51 -10.45
CA ARG A 50 -11.35 1.32 -10.96
C ARG A 50 -11.46 0.04 -11.80
N GLU A 51 -12.67 -0.50 -11.82
CA GLU A 51 -13.07 -1.70 -12.55
C GLU A 51 -14.45 -1.46 -13.17
N ASP A 52 -14.55 -0.63 -14.21
CA ASP A 52 -15.84 -0.19 -14.76
C ASP A 52 -16.68 -1.35 -15.35
N GLN A 53 -16.05 -2.44 -15.80
CA GLN A 53 -16.76 -3.65 -16.24
C GLN A 53 -17.19 -4.53 -15.07
N TRP A 54 -16.63 -4.34 -13.88
CA TRP A 54 -17.02 -5.07 -12.68
C TRP A 54 -18.24 -4.41 -12.02
N ASP A 55 -18.17 -3.11 -11.72
CA ASP A 55 -19.18 -2.43 -10.91
C ASP A 55 -19.75 -1.15 -11.55
N GLY A 56 -19.26 -0.73 -12.71
CA GLY A 56 -19.73 0.46 -13.42
C GLY A 56 -19.17 1.78 -12.87
N TYR A 57 -18.25 1.76 -11.91
CA TYR A 57 -17.55 2.97 -11.46
C TYR A 57 -16.33 3.25 -12.34
N THR A 58 -16.20 4.51 -12.74
CA THR A 58 -15.14 5.05 -13.59
C THR A 58 -14.26 6.04 -12.81
N PHE A 59 -13.23 6.56 -13.45
CA PHE A 59 -12.39 7.62 -12.87
C PHE A 59 -13.08 8.99 -12.79
N ASN A 60 -14.28 9.15 -13.38
CA ASN A 60 -15.06 10.37 -13.23
C ASN A 60 -15.95 10.36 -11.98
N ASP A 61 -16.15 9.19 -11.36
CA ASP A 61 -16.90 9.03 -10.11
C ASP A 61 -16.01 9.38 -8.91
N GLY A 62 -16.58 10.05 -7.91
CA GLY A 62 -15.84 10.74 -6.85
C GLY A 62 -15.06 9.81 -5.92
N GLU A 63 -14.06 10.36 -5.22
CA GLU A 63 -13.42 9.67 -4.10
C GLU A 63 -14.46 9.38 -3.00
N GLY A 64 -14.76 8.10 -2.78
CA GLY A 64 -15.81 7.63 -1.85
C GLY A 64 -16.97 6.90 -2.53
N ASP A 65 -17.11 7.05 -3.85
CA ASP A 65 -18.01 6.24 -4.67
C ASP A 65 -17.37 4.85 -4.84
N SER A 66 -17.96 3.85 -4.16
CA SER A 66 -17.54 2.45 -3.99
C SER A 66 -16.11 2.15 -4.48
N THR A 67 -15.12 2.32 -3.61
CA THR A 67 -13.74 1.87 -3.84
C THR A 67 -13.53 0.40 -3.46
N THR A 68 -14.60 -0.28 -3.03
CA THR A 68 -14.55 -1.66 -2.51
C THR A 68 -15.01 -2.70 -3.53
N GLY A 69 -15.60 -2.28 -4.66
CA GLY A 69 -16.15 -3.20 -5.66
C GLY A 69 -17.38 -3.98 -5.18
N GLN A 70 -18.10 -3.49 -4.18
CA GLN A 70 -19.19 -4.23 -3.52
C GLN A 70 -20.59 -3.82 -3.96
N THR A 71 -20.73 -2.69 -4.64
CA THR A 71 -22.02 -2.17 -5.09
C THR A 71 -21.92 -1.76 -6.55
N VAL A 72 -23.01 -1.90 -7.30
CA VAL A 72 -23.11 -1.39 -8.67
C VAL A 72 -23.27 0.14 -8.61
N ASN A 73 -22.61 0.86 -9.51
CA ASN A 73 -22.81 2.29 -9.68
C ASN A 73 -24.28 2.60 -9.96
N PRO A 74 -24.99 3.32 -9.09
CA PRO A 74 -26.40 3.63 -9.29
C PRO A 74 -26.62 4.44 -10.57
N ALA A 75 -25.64 5.26 -10.96
CA ALA A 75 -25.64 6.10 -12.16
C ALA A 75 -25.17 5.38 -13.44
N TYR A 76 -24.83 4.07 -13.37
CA TYR A 76 -24.45 3.32 -14.55
C TYR A 76 -25.60 3.30 -15.58
N GLU A 77 -25.35 3.89 -16.75
CA GLU A 77 -26.34 4.02 -17.84
C GLU A 77 -26.43 2.77 -18.72
N GLY A 78 -25.44 1.89 -18.66
CA GLY A 78 -25.43 0.61 -19.36
C GLY A 78 -26.36 -0.43 -18.71
N ASN A 79 -26.41 -1.62 -19.33
CA ASN A 79 -27.14 -2.74 -18.75
C ASN A 79 -26.39 -3.30 -17.53
N LYS A 80 -26.97 -3.16 -16.32
CA LYS A 80 -26.34 -3.61 -15.07
C LYS A 80 -26.13 -5.12 -15.01
N GLU A 81 -26.92 -5.90 -15.74
CA GLU A 81 -26.76 -7.36 -15.84
C GLU A 81 -25.46 -7.76 -16.56
N ASP A 82 -24.88 -6.85 -17.36
CA ASP A 82 -23.63 -7.10 -18.06
C ASP A 82 -22.41 -6.93 -17.13
N LEU A 83 -22.58 -6.33 -15.94
CA LEU A 83 -21.50 -6.07 -15.00
C LEU A 83 -21.04 -7.34 -14.27
N GLY A 84 -19.72 -7.46 -14.09
CA GLY A 84 -19.09 -8.58 -13.40
C GLY A 84 -19.64 -8.84 -12.00
N LEU A 85 -19.89 -7.77 -11.23
CA LEU A 85 -20.42 -7.86 -9.86
C LEU A 85 -21.80 -8.52 -9.84
N VAL A 86 -22.65 -8.26 -10.84
CA VAL A 86 -23.98 -8.86 -10.95
C VAL A 86 -23.86 -10.30 -11.44
N GLN A 87 -23.07 -10.52 -12.49
CA GLN A 87 -22.83 -11.86 -13.05
C GLN A 87 -22.21 -12.83 -12.02
N ALA A 88 -21.37 -12.34 -11.12
CA ALA A 88 -20.72 -13.16 -10.09
C ALA A 88 -21.67 -13.65 -8.98
N GLN A 89 -22.82 -13.00 -8.77
CA GLN A 89 -23.78 -13.38 -7.72
C GLN A 89 -24.49 -14.71 -8.02
N SER A 90 -24.57 -15.10 -9.28
CA SER A 90 -25.26 -16.32 -9.73
C SER A 90 -24.60 -16.87 -10.99
N TYR A 91 -23.29 -17.10 -10.90
CA TYR A 91 -22.51 -17.57 -12.02
C TYR A 91 -22.86 -19.00 -12.43
N LEU A 92 -22.58 -19.35 -13.69
CA LEU A 92 -22.69 -20.71 -14.21
C LEU A 92 -21.31 -21.30 -14.52
N PRO A 93 -21.13 -22.63 -14.41
CA PRO A 93 -19.90 -23.28 -14.88
C PRO A 93 -19.61 -22.94 -16.35
N GLY A 94 -18.36 -22.59 -16.63
CA GLY A 94 -17.93 -22.16 -17.97
C GLY A 94 -18.21 -20.69 -18.30
N GLN A 95 -18.84 -19.93 -17.42
CA GLN A 95 -19.06 -18.49 -17.63
C GLN A 95 -17.75 -17.71 -17.58
N VAL A 96 -17.70 -16.62 -18.33
CA VAL A 96 -16.61 -15.64 -18.29
C VAL A 96 -17.14 -14.40 -17.59
N ILE A 97 -16.62 -14.11 -16.40
CA ILE A 97 -17.08 -12.97 -15.59
C ILE A 97 -16.23 -11.74 -15.96
N PRO A 98 -16.84 -10.62 -16.40
CA PRO A 98 -16.12 -9.38 -16.68
C PRO A 98 -15.43 -8.82 -15.44
N LYS A 99 -14.18 -8.40 -15.58
CA LYS A 99 -13.41 -7.76 -14.49
C LYS A 99 -12.19 -7.08 -15.09
N ASN A 100 -11.87 -5.85 -14.66
CA ASN A 100 -10.84 -5.08 -15.35
C ASN A 100 -10.12 -4.06 -14.45
N PRO A 101 -9.20 -4.52 -13.59
CA PRO A 101 -8.43 -3.63 -12.72
C PRO A 101 -7.58 -2.64 -13.51
N THR A 102 -7.86 -1.35 -13.34
CA THR A 102 -7.12 -0.23 -13.95
C THR A 102 -6.74 0.79 -12.89
N VAL A 103 -5.61 1.48 -13.06
CA VAL A 103 -5.15 2.51 -12.13
C VAL A 103 -4.93 3.83 -12.85
N LYS A 104 -5.33 4.93 -12.21
CA LYS A 104 -5.06 6.29 -12.66
C LYS A 104 -4.13 7.02 -11.70
N ASN A 105 -3.21 7.81 -12.22
CA ASN A 105 -2.49 8.82 -11.45
C ASN A 105 -3.33 10.09 -11.42
N ASN A 106 -4.04 10.34 -10.32
CA ASN A 106 -4.98 11.46 -10.17
C ASN A 106 -4.30 12.81 -9.90
N ASN A 107 -2.97 12.81 -9.82
CA ASN A 107 -2.23 14.04 -9.62
C ASN A 107 -2.40 15.02 -10.80
N ASN A 108 -2.52 16.29 -10.44
CA ASN A 108 -2.60 17.42 -11.37
C ASN A 108 -1.35 18.32 -11.28
N ASP A 109 -1.21 19.20 -12.28
CA ASP A 109 -0.08 20.11 -12.39
C ASP A 109 0.15 20.93 -11.11
N GLY A 110 1.41 20.97 -10.66
CA GLY A 110 1.88 21.84 -9.57
C GLY A 110 2.20 21.16 -8.24
N LYS A 111 1.73 19.93 -7.97
CA LYS A 111 2.06 19.16 -6.75
C LYS A 111 2.20 17.63 -6.95
N GLY A 112 1.92 17.13 -8.15
CA GLY A 112 2.03 15.72 -8.50
C GLY A 112 3.44 15.21 -8.74
N VAL A 113 3.59 13.88 -8.72
CA VAL A 113 4.73 13.20 -9.30
C VAL A 113 4.27 12.13 -10.27
N GLU A 114 5.12 11.86 -11.25
CA GLU A 114 5.08 10.62 -12.00
C GLU A 114 5.26 9.43 -11.05
N THR A 115 4.55 8.34 -11.30
CA THR A 115 4.47 7.20 -10.37
C THR A 115 4.72 5.87 -11.06
N ASN A 116 5.47 4.99 -10.40
CA ASN A 116 5.46 3.57 -10.75
C ASN A 116 4.33 2.90 -9.97
N VAL A 117 3.49 2.14 -10.67
CA VAL A 117 2.27 1.55 -10.12
C VAL A 117 2.35 0.04 -10.11
N ALA A 118 1.85 -0.58 -9.04
CA ALA A 118 1.67 -2.02 -8.95
C ALA A 118 0.29 -2.40 -8.42
N LEU A 119 -0.15 -3.60 -8.80
CA LEU A 119 -1.36 -4.24 -8.31
C LEU A 119 -1.00 -5.50 -7.52
N LYS A 120 -1.49 -5.57 -6.29
CA LYS A 120 -1.49 -6.79 -5.48
C LYS A 120 -2.80 -7.53 -5.72
N VAL A 121 -2.73 -8.79 -6.16
CA VAL A 121 -3.88 -9.66 -6.41
C VAL A 121 -3.87 -10.82 -5.43
N THR A 122 -4.96 -10.96 -4.67
CA THR A 122 -5.14 -12.00 -3.67
C THR A 122 -6.39 -12.82 -3.96
N TYR A 123 -6.28 -14.14 -3.79
CA TYR A 123 -7.29 -15.11 -4.17
C TYR A 123 -7.83 -15.81 -2.94
N TYR A 124 -9.16 -15.94 -2.84
CA TYR A 124 -9.83 -16.55 -1.72
C TYR A 124 -10.86 -17.58 -2.19
N LEU A 125 -10.91 -18.71 -1.50
CA LEU A 125 -12.01 -19.68 -1.56
C LEU A 125 -12.78 -19.61 -0.25
N GLU A 126 -14.11 -19.72 -0.29
CA GLU A 126 -14.92 -19.81 0.93
C GLU A 126 -14.87 -21.24 1.49
N ASN A 127 -14.65 -21.36 2.80
CA ASN A 127 -14.77 -22.63 3.53
C ASN A 127 -16.26 -22.96 3.77
N GLU A 128 -16.56 -24.20 4.17
CA GLU A 128 -17.93 -24.62 4.52
C GLU A 128 -18.56 -23.80 5.64
N ASP A 129 -17.75 -23.21 6.52
CA ASP A 129 -18.20 -22.34 7.63
C ASP A 129 -18.44 -20.87 7.21
N GLY A 130 -18.29 -20.55 5.92
CA GLY A 130 -18.48 -19.21 5.36
C GLY A 130 -17.27 -18.28 5.49
N THR A 131 -16.12 -18.76 6.00
CA THR A 131 -14.91 -17.95 6.11
C THR A 131 -14.07 -17.97 4.83
N GLU A 132 -13.44 -16.84 4.49
CA GLU A 132 -12.53 -16.76 3.35
C GLU A 132 -11.15 -17.38 3.70
N LYS A 133 -10.70 -18.35 2.90
CA LYS A 133 -9.35 -18.91 2.93
C LYS A 133 -8.53 -18.38 1.78
N GLN A 134 -7.44 -17.66 2.08
CA GLN A 134 -6.50 -17.25 1.05
C GLN A 134 -5.78 -18.47 0.45
N VAL A 135 -5.69 -18.50 -0.88
CA VAL A 135 -5.00 -19.55 -1.66
C VAL A 135 -4.04 -18.91 -2.67
N SER A 136 -3.11 -19.71 -3.19
CA SER A 136 -2.24 -19.28 -4.29
C SER A 136 -3.02 -19.20 -5.61
N TYR A 137 -2.49 -18.45 -6.59
CA TYR A 137 -3.07 -18.45 -7.94
C TYR A 137 -3.13 -19.84 -8.56
N GLY A 138 -2.12 -20.69 -8.34
CA GLY A 138 -2.11 -22.07 -8.85
C GLY A 138 -3.29 -22.88 -8.33
N THR A 139 -3.51 -22.87 -7.01
CA THR A 139 -4.67 -23.54 -6.40
C THR A 139 -5.99 -22.94 -6.86
N PHE A 140 -6.08 -21.61 -6.96
CA PHE A 140 -7.27 -20.93 -7.46
C PHE A 140 -7.59 -21.33 -8.90
N LYS A 141 -6.58 -21.35 -9.77
CA LYS A 141 -6.68 -21.75 -11.18
C LYS A 141 -7.15 -23.19 -11.32
N GLU A 142 -6.51 -24.13 -10.63
CA GLU A 142 -6.86 -25.55 -10.68
C GLU A 142 -8.29 -25.82 -10.20
N THR A 143 -8.76 -25.03 -9.23
CA THR A 143 -10.08 -25.23 -8.62
C THR A 143 -11.22 -24.61 -9.44
N LEU A 144 -11.02 -23.39 -9.96
CA LEU A 144 -12.12 -22.56 -10.47
C LEU A 144 -12.02 -22.16 -11.93
N LEU A 145 -10.80 -22.10 -12.49
CA LEU A 145 -10.61 -21.45 -13.78
C LEU A 145 -10.56 -22.45 -14.93
N ALA A 146 -10.87 -21.96 -16.13
CA ALA A 146 -10.58 -22.68 -17.37
C ALA A 146 -9.08 -23.00 -17.48
N GLU A 147 -8.72 -23.97 -18.33
CA GLU A 147 -7.35 -24.50 -18.47
C GLU A 147 -6.28 -23.42 -18.66
N ASN A 148 -6.59 -22.36 -19.42
CA ASN A 148 -5.67 -21.26 -19.67
C ASN A 148 -5.53 -20.32 -18.45
N GLY A 149 -6.51 -20.26 -17.56
CA GLY A 149 -6.57 -19.33 -16.43
C GLY A 149 -6.92 -17.91 -16.88
N ILE A 150 -6.57 -16.92 -16.07
CA ILE A 150 -6.70 -15.50 -16.40
C ILE A 150 -5.60 -15.11 -17.39
N GLU A 151 -5.98 -14.41 -18.45
CA GLU A 151 -5.06 -13.79 -19.40
C GLU A 151 -4.64 -12.41 -18.88
N PHE A 152 -3.39 -12.30 -18.45
CA PHE A 152 -2.82 -11.04 -17.94
C PHE A 152 -2.23 -10.22 -19.09
N ASP A 153 -2.44 -8.91 -19.06
CA ASP A 153 -1.95 -7.97 -20.07
C ASP A 153 -0.42 -7.82 -20.01
N GLU A 154 0.24 -7.81 -21.17
CA GLU A 154 1.70 -7.78 -21.29
C GLU A 154 2.34 -6.47 -20.80
N SER A 155 1.55 -5.42 -20.61
CA SER A 155 2.00 -4.16 -20.00
C SER A 155 2.28 -4.31 -18.50
N TRP A 156 1.96 -5.46 -17.91
CA TRP A 156 2.17 -5.77 -16.51
C TRP A 156 3.20 -6.88 -16.34
N LYS A 157 4.27 -6.59 -15.58
CA LYS A 157 5.28 -7.58 -15.20
C LYS A 157 4.94 -8.19 -13.85
N ASN A 158 4.84 -9.51 -13.78
CA ASN A 158 4.76 -10.21 -12.51
C ASN A 158 6.12 -10.15 -11.77
N ILE A 159 6.12 -9.57 -10.57
CA ILE A 159 7.30 -9.40 -9.69
C ILE A 159 7.13 -10.09 -8.34
N THR A 160 6.24 -11.09 -8.28
CA THR A 160 5.90 -11.83 -7.07
C THR A 160 7.08 -12.66 -6.58
N GLU A 161 7.30 -12.71 -5.26
CA GLU A 161 8.19 -13.70 -4.66
C GLU A 161 7.54 -15.10 -4.67
N GLU A 162 8.27 -16.13 -5.10
CA GLU A 162 7.74 -17.49 -5.32
C GLU A 162 7.02 -18.12 -4.11
N SER A 163 7.33 -17.68 -2.89
CA SER A 163 6.77 -18.21 -1.65
C SER A 163 5.42 -17.60 -1.27
N LEU A 164 4.97 -16.56 -1.97
CA LEU A 164 3.79 -15.81 -1.57
C LEU A 164 2.50 -16.34 -2.24
N PRO A 165 1.38 -16.42 -1.50
CA PRO A 165 0.08 -16.79 -2.08
C PRO A 165 -0.56 -15.64 -2.89
N THR A 166 -0.04 -14.42 -2.77
CA THR A 166 -0.47 -13.26 -3.56
C THR A 166 0.30 -13.20 -4.86
N GLN A 167 -0.22 -12.48 -5.87
CA GLN A 167 0.56 -12.03 -7.02
C GLN A 167 0.75 -10.52 -6.96
N ILE A 168 1.92 -10.04 -7.40
CA ILE A 168 2.25 -8.63 -7.52
C ILE A 168 2.61 -8.36 -8.98
N PHE A 169 1.90 -7.41 -9.59
CA PHE A 169 2.10 -6.98 -10.97
C PHE A 169 2.52 -5.52 -11.01
N LEU A 170 3.70 -5.24 -11.56
CA LEU A 170 4.23 -3.90 -11.78
C LEU A 170 3.90 -3.44 -13.20
N TYR A 171 3.37 -2.24 -13.36
CA TYR A 171 3.14 -1.66 -14.67
C TYR A 171 4.49 -1.30 -15.33
N ASN A 172 4.67 -1.70 -16.59
CA ASN A 172 5.95 -1.58 -17.30
C ASN A 172 6.31 -0.13 -17.66
N LYS A 173 5.34 0.78 -17.61
CA LYS A 173 5.53 2.21 -17.86
C LYS A 173 5.37 2.98 -16.54
N THR A 174 6.15 4.04 -16.38
CA THR A 174 5.82 5.08 -15.42
C THR A 174 4.54 5.79 -15.85
N LEU A 175 3.64 6.05 -14.89
CA LEU A 175 2.40 6.79 -15.12
C LEU A 175 2.65 8.29 -14.98
N ASP A 176 2.42 9.01 -16.07
CA ASP A 176 2.38 10.47 -16.10
C ASP A 176 1.16 11.00 -15.30
N LEU A 177 1.12 12.31 -15.06
CA LEU A 177 -0.01 12.95 -14.38
C LEU A 177 -1.29 12.77 -15.23
N ASN A 178 -2.41 12.42 -14.58
CA ASN A 178 -3.69 12.10 -15.21
C ASN A 178 -3.68 10.91 -16.18
N GLU A 179 -2.60 10.14 -16.25
CA GLU A 179 -2.52 8.94 -17.08
C GLU A 179 -3.16 7.72 -16.38
N GLU A 180 -3.70 6.83 -17.20
CA GLU A 180 -4.34 5.58 -16.80
C GLU A 180 -3.54 4.38 -17.34
N THR A 181 -3.50 3.29 -16.58
CA THR A 181 -2.93 2.03 -17.05
C THR A 181 -3.86 1.34 -18.05
N THR A 182 -3.32 0.37 -18.80
CA THR A 182 -4.15 -0.71 -19.35
C THR A 182 -4.74 -1.54 -18.21
N ALA A 183 -5.81 -2.31 -18.48
CA ALA A 183 -6.35 -3.23 -17.50
C ALA A 183 -5.36 -4.39 -17.25
N LEU A 184 -5.24 -4.85 -16.01
CA LEU A 184 -4.37 -5.98 -15.67
C LEU A 184 -4.80 -7.28 -16.36
N PHE A 185 -6.10 -7.48 -16.47
CA PHE A 185 -6.80 -8.52 -17.22
C PHE A 185 -8.21 -8.00 -17.50
N SER A 186 -8.98 -8.67 -18.37
CA SER A 186 -10.33 -8.22 -18.77
C SER A 186 -11.46 -9.14 -18.31
N SER A 187 -11.14 -10.35 -17.85
CA SER A 187 -12.15 -11.29 -17.39
C SER A 187 -11.59 -12.43 -16.54
N VAL A 188 -12.49 -13.13 -15.87
CA VAL A 188 -12.22 -14.36 -15.10
C VAL A 188 -12.96 -15.52 -15.76
N PRO A 189 -12.26 -16.40 -16.53
CA PRO A 189 -12.89 -17.52 -17.21
C PRO A 189 -13.05 -18.72 -16.26
N LEU A 190 -14.28 -19.08 -15.95
CA LEU A 190 -14.58 -20.20 -15.06
C LEU A 190 -14.51 -21.55 -15.78
N SER A 191 -14.13 -22.59 -15.04
CA SER A 191 -14.12 -23.95 -15.54
C SER A 191 -15.55 -24.44 -15.81
N LYS A 192 -15.72 -25.26 -16.85
CA LYS A 192 -16.97 -25.99 -17.11
C LYS A 192 -17.19 -27.15 -16.14
N ASN A 193 -16.14 -27.56 -15.43
CA ASN A 193 -16.12 -28.72 -14.54
C ASN A 193 -16.26 -28.32 -13.07
N ILE A 194 -16.69 -27.09 -12.77
CA ILE A 194 -17.01 -26.70 -11.39
C ILE A 194 -18.21 -27.52 -10.95
N GLU A 195 -18.05 -28.28 -9.87
CA GLU A 195 -19.09 -29.09 -9.28
C GLU A 195 -19.73 -28.36 -8.09
N ALA A 196 -21.04 -28.56 -7.92
CA ALA A 196 -21.74 -28.09 -6.76
C ALA A 196 -21.45 -28.99 -5.54
N ASN A 197 -21.55 -28.42 -4.34
CA ASN A 197 -21.50 -29.17 -3.10
C ASN A 197 -22.76 -30.05 -2.92
N GLU A 198 -22.84 -30.79 -1.80
CA GLU A 198 -23.97 -31.66 -1.47
C GLU A 198 -25.33 -30.93 -1.41
N ASN A 199 -25.31 -29.61 -1.18
CA ASN A 199 -26.51 -28.75 -1.14
C ASN A 199 -26.89 -28.17 -2.52
N GLY A 200 -26.14 -28.48 -3.58
CA GLY A 200 -26.35 -27.94 -4.91
C GLY A 200 -25.80 -26.51 -5.09
N GLU A 201 -24.95 -26.03 -4.18
CA GLU A 201 -24.35 -24.70 -4.25
C GLU A 201 -22.98 -24.78 -4.91
N LEU A 202 -22.70 -23.84 -5.83
CA LEU A 202 -21.38 -23.70 -6.42
C LEU A 202 -20.40 -23.04 -5.43
N PRO A 203 -19.08 -23.29 -5.56
CA PRO A 203 -18.08 -22.70 -4.70
C PRO A 203 -18.14 -21.17 -4.70
N LYS A 204 -18.03 -20.54 -3.54
CA LYS A 204 -17.87 -19.08 -3.45
C LYS A 204 -16.39 -18.74 -3.37
N PHE A 205 -16.03 -17.63 -3.99
CA PHE A 205 -14.65 -17.21 -4.11
C PHE A 205 -14.55 -15.70 -4.30
N ASN A 206 -13.35 -15.16 -4.09
CA ASN A 206 -13.09 -13.74 -4.20
C ASN A 206 -11.71 -13.48 -4.80
N ILE A 207 -11.62 -12.46 -5.65
CA ILE A 207 -10.35 -11.94 -6.18
C ILE A 207 -10.27 -10.48 -5.75
N LYS A 208 -9.40 -10.20 -4.78
CA LYS A 208 -9.20 -8.83 -4.28
C LYS A 208 -7.97 -8.22 -4.94
N VAL A 209 -8.15 -7.03 -5.50
CA VAL A 209 -7.10 -6.25 -6.15
C VAL A 209 -6.87 -4.98 -5.35
N GLN A 210 -5.62 -4.66 -5.09
CA GLN A 210 -5.22 -3.46 -4.36
C GLN A 210 -4.09 -2.76 -5.12
N ALA A 211 -4.24 -1.45 -5.34
CA ALA A 211 -3.24 -0.65 -6.03
C ALA A 211 -2.24 -0.03 -5.06
N TYR A 212 -0.99 0.05 -5.51
CA TYR A 212 0.14 0.64 -4.82
C TYR A 212 0.93 1.52 -5.78
N ALA A 213 1.51 2.60 -5.27
CA ALA A 213 2.35 3.48 -6.07
C ALA A 213 3.56 3.97 -5.27
N ILE A 214 4.68 4.10 -5.98
CA ILE A 214 5.89 4.77 -5.50
C ILE A 214 6.30 5.85 -6.50
N GLN A 215 6.96 6.89 -6.02
CA GLN A 215 7.43 7.99 -6.86
C GLN A 215 8.41 7.47 -7.93
N ALA A 216 8.28 7.97 -9.15
CA ALA A 216 9.22 7.69 -10.24
C ALA A 216 10.45 8.62 -10.24
N GLY A 217 11.46 8.25 -11.04
CA GLY A 217 12.67 9.06 -11.25
C GLY A 217 13.61 9.14 -10.05
N VAL A 218 13.53 8.20 -9.10
CA VAL A 218 14.48 8.14 -7.97
C VAL A 218 15.76 7.45 -8.41
N GLU A 219 16.86 8.20 -8.46
CA GLU A 219 18.17 7.70 -8.90
C GLU A 219 18.66 6.54 -8.01
N GLY A 220 19.14 5.47 -8.64
CA GLY A 220 19.68 4.29 -7.95
C GLY A 220 18.62 3.36 -7.32
N MET A 221 17.33 3.67 -7.46
CA MET A 221 16.25 2.82 -6.94
C MET A 221 16.00 1.62 -7.86
N ASN A 222 16.02 0.41 -7.29
CA ASN A 222 15.46 -0.77 -7.95
C ASN A 222 13.94 -0.79 -7.69
N ILE A 223 13.16 -0.36 -8.68
CA ILE A 223 11.71 -0.19 -8.57
C ILE A 223 11.02 -1.48 -8.14
N GLU A 224 11.38 -2.62 -8.72
CA GLU A 224 10.76 -3.92 -8.39
C GLU A 224 11.00 -4.28 -6.92
N THR A 225 12.25 -4.15 -6.47
CA THR A 225 12.62 -4.47 -5.08
C THR A 225 11.94 -3.54 -4.08
N GLU A 226 11.93 -2.23 -4.34
CA GLU A 226 11.31 -1.27 -3.43
C GLU A 226 9.79 -1.38 -3.44
N MET A 227 9.17 -1.68 -4.58
CA MET A 227 7.73 -1.93 -4.67
C MET A 227 7.33 -3.16 -3.85
N VAL A 228 8.05 -4.28 -3.99
CA VAL A 228 7.77 -5.50 -3.20
C VAL A 228 7.92 -5.21 -1.70
N LYS A 229 8.99 -4.52 -1.28
CA LYS A 229 9.17 -4.11 0.12
C LYS A 229 8.02 -3.25 0.63
N PHE A 230 7.58 -2.26 -0.16
CA PHE A 230 6.50 -1.37 0.21
C PHE A 230 5.17 -2.12 0.36
N ILE A 231 4.85 -3.01 -0.59
CA ILE A 231 3.65 -3.84 -0.55
C ILE A 231 3.68 -4.78 0.65
N ASN A 232 4.79 -5.45 0.91
CA ASN A 232 4.90 -6.40 2.03
C ASN A 232 4.89 -5.74 3.41
N ALA A 233 5.17 -4.43 3.48
CA ALA A 233 5.09 -3.65 4.70
C ALA A 233 3.66 -3.18 5.04
N ASN A 234 2.69 -3.33 4.14
CA ASN A 234 1.31 -2.82 4.26
C ASN A 234 0.24 -3.89 3.93
#